data_AF-M3AQG0-F1
#
_entry.id   AF-M3AQG0-F1
#
_cell.length_a   1.000
_cell.length_b   1.000
_cell.length_c   1.000
_cell.angle_alpha   90.00
_cell.angle_beta   90.00
_cell.angle_gamma   90.00
#
_symmetry.space_group_name_H-M   'P 1'
#
loop_
_entity.id
_entity.type
_entity.pdbx_description
1 polymer ?
#
loop_
_entity_poly.entity_id
_entity_poly.type
_entity_poly.pdbx_seq_one_letter_code
_entity_poly.pdbx_strand_id
1 'polypeptide(L)'
;TIDTLRHRKPSRSNTVTTYHEPEIHDASSWQPGAEPGVDTSAEDDKIPPHLTKLKTACDINVIDFSDQNIHQSRCTNADLEAILNIPRTEQLPCRWISVNGLSWDVIRLLGNKYNLHRLAIEDLIHTKTRTKVDWYAEQAYIVLTLQKLVRLHQHRGRNDKCTCTSGMDSSEEEGIDEKFEALGKKKSFLQTLRDRLGLRPPPPRNALPQYMDRDHDGKVDEFVSAHSGISDESPVKAIRTLHRYESAQIPEHTAWMERHSALAQDNLAVSVEQVSIFLLSDNSVISFFEHSADDVERPILNRLNSPETMLRRSCDASLLLQAIIDAVVDLATPVRDAYNKSRKELQIDAMTNPNIKTSRALHIFGEEVDMLQNLFKPIVHLVNSLRDHNSEPPTGLVPAPIPSVEHHRPKTDYATSVTITPLAHTYFGDVLDHCITMIQALEQMDASAGNISTLIFNTVGAQTNNFMMILAVVTVFFAPLTFISGYFGMNFASGDGIAKPFAFFWTVAIPVLVIFMLLVF
;
A
#
# COMPACT_ATOMS: atom_id res chain seq x y z
N THR A 1 -66.51 6.80 5.21
CA THR A 1 -65.95 5.44 5.28
C THR A 1 -64.66 5.43 4.47
N ILE A 2 -63.52 5.56 5.18
CA ILE A 2 -62.41 4.58 5.19
C ILE A 2 -61.73 4.51 3.81
N ASP A 3 -60.66 5.27 3.53
CA ASP A 3 -59.28 5.17 4.06
C ASP A 3 -58.55 3.90 3.58
N THR A 4 -57.23 4.03 3.33
CA THR A 4 -56.24 3.03 2.85
C THR A 4 -55.80 3.05 1.38
N LEU A 5 -55.22 4.17 0.92
CA LEU A 5 -54.12 4.10 -0.08
C LEU A 5 -52.78 4.25 0.65
N ARG A 6 -52.18 3.10 0.98
CA ARG A 6 -50.84 2.97 1.55
C ARG A 6 -49.84 3.82 0.75
N HIS A 7 -49.34 4.89 1.37
CA HIS A 7 -48.09 5.53 0.98
C HIS A 7 -46.96 4.50 1.10
N ARG A 8 -46.52 3.92 -0.02
CA ARG A 8 -45.17 3.37 -0.12
C ARG A 8 -44.21 4.56 -0.08
N LYS A 9 -43.60 4.81 1.08
CA LYS A 9 -42.40 5.65 1.15
C LYS A 9 -41.39 5.07 0.16
N PRO A 10 -40.80 5.87 -0.74
CA PRO A 10 -39.68 5.39 -1.55
C PRO A 10 -38.58 4.99 -0.56
N SER A 11 -38.25 3.71 -0.55
CA SER A 11 -37.06 3.21 0.12
C SER A 11 -35.88 3.98 -0.49
N ARG A 12 -35.08 4.58 0.38
CA ARG A 12 -33.88 5.36 0.06
C ARG A 12 -33.07 4.69 -1.05
N SER A 13 -33.20 5.19 -2.27
CA SER A 13 -32.23 5.03 -3.35
C SER A 13 -31.31 6.26 -3.33
N ASN A 14 -30.56 6.42 -2.24
CA ASN A 14 -29.35 7.25 -2.22
C ASN A 14 -28.13 6.33 -2.32
N THR A 15 -28.20 5.33 -3.20
CA THR A 15 -27.07 4.48 -3.52
C THR A 15 -26.28 5.21 -4.60
N VAL A 16 -25.25 5.92 -4.15
CA VAL A 16 -24.00 6.29 -4.86
C VAL A 16 -24.18 6.53 -6.37
N THR A 17 -24.52 7.77 -6.71
CA THR A 17 -24.23 8.34 -8.04
C THR A 17 -23.06 9.30 -7.90
N THR A 18 -21.89 8.76 -7.60
CA THR A 18 -20.61 9.43 -7.85
C THR A 18 -19.78 8.42 -8.62
N TYR A 19 -20.14 8.22 -9.89
CA TYR A 19 -19.12 7.87 -10.86
C TYR A 19 -18.18 9.07 -10.88
N HIS A 20 -17.06 8.95 -10.17
CA HIS A 20 -15.92 9.79 -10.47
C HIS A 20 -15.48 9.34 -11.85
N GLU A 21 -15.69 10.21 -12.85
CA GLU A 21 -15.00 10.05 -14.12
C GLU A 21 -13.51 9.93 -13.77
N PRO A 22 -12.82 8.83 -14.15
CA PRO A 22 -11.45 8.63 -13.75
C PRO A 22 -10.69 9.87 -14.18
N GLU A 23 -10.20 10.64 -13.21
CA GLU A 23 -9.37 11.78 -13.51
C GLU A 23 -8.16 11.23 -14.25
N ILE A 24 -8.09 11.56 -15.53
CA ILE A 24 -6.87 11.43 -16.31
C ILE A 24 -5.88 12.34 -15.58
N HIS A 25 -5.08 11.77 -14.67
CA HIS A 25 -3.98 12.45 -14.01
C HIS A 25 -3.23 13.23 -15.11
N ASP A 26 -3.23 14.57 -14.99
CA ASP A 26 -2.57 15.49 -15.92
C ASP A 26 -2.92 15.34 -17.42
N ALA A 27 -4.21 15.32 -17.74
CA ALA A 27 -4.79 15.34 -19.09
C ALA A 27 -4.45 16.53 -20.00
N SER A 28 -3.36 17.26 -19.78
CA SER A 28 -2.94 18.31 -20.71
C SER A 28 -2.08 17.79 -21.87
N SER A 29 -1.46 16.61 -21.76
CA SER A 29 -0.64 16.02 -22.84
C SER A 29 -1.05 14.60 -23.25
N TRP A 30 -1.51 13.76 -22.32
CA TRP A 30 -1.82 12.37 -22.64
C TRP A 30 -3.20 12.27 -23.30
N GLN A 31 -3.19 12.01 -24.60
CA GLN A 31 -4.38 11.66 -25.38
C GLN A 31 -4.09 10.40 -26.18
N PRO A 32 -5.06 9.49 -26.34
CA PRO A 32 -4.90 8.37 -27.25
C PRO A 32 -4.48 8.86 -28.66
N GLY A 33 -3.28 8.47 -29.10
CA GLY A 33 -2.69 8.92 -30.36
C GLY A 33 -1.69 10.08 -30.26
N ALA A 34 -1.38 10.58 -29.06
CA ALA A 34 -0.27 11.50 -28.84
C ALA A 34 1.08 10.83 -29.19
N GLU A 35 2.06 11.64 -29.62
CA GLU A 35 3.41 11.16 -29.89
C GLU A 35 4.08 10.67 -28.61
N PRO A 36 4.68 9.46 -28.61
CA PRO A 36 5.28 8.90 -27.41
C PRO A 36 6.67 9.51 -27.16
N GLY A 37 7.02 9.68 -25.89
CA GLY A 37 8.30 10.17 -25.41
C GLY A 37 8.31 11.68 -25.12
N VAL A 38 9.17 12.06 -24.19
CA VAL A 38 9.38 13.46 -23.80
C VAL A 38 10.66 13.99 -24.46
N ASP A 39 10.56 15.13 -25.17
CA ASP A 39 11.72 15.77 -25.79
C ASP A 39 12.38 16.77 -24.82
N THR A 40 13.57 16.42 -24.32
CA THR A 40 14.37 17.27 -23.42
C THR A 40 15.11 18.40 -24.12
N SER A 41 15.24 18.34 -25.44
CA SER A 41 15.92 19.36 -26.26
C SER A 41 14.96 20.40 -26.85
N ALA A 42 13.65 20.24 -26.61
CA ALA A 42 12.65 21.21 -27.04
C ALA A 42 12.87 22.58 -26.40
N GLU A 43 12.50 23.63 -27.15
CA GLU A 43 12.47 25.02 -26.67
C GLU A 43 11.46 25.17 -25.52
N ASP A 44 11.73 26.09 -24.60
CA ASP A 44 10.94 26.27 -23.36
C ASP A 44 9.44 26.51 -23.63
N ASP A 45 9.11 27.13 -24.76
CA ASP A 45 7.73 27.43 -25.17
C ASP A 45 6.92 26.18 -25.62
N LYS A 46 7.60 25.06 -25.93
CA LYS A 46 6.96 23.81 -26.37
C LYS A 46 6.85 22.77 -25.25
N ILE A 47 7.33 23.10 -24.05
CA ILE A 47 7.31 22.18 -22.91
C ILE A 47 5.89 22.13 -22.33
N PRO A 48 5.29 20.94 -22.20
CA PRO A 48 3.99 20.79 -21.56
C PRO A 48 3.94 21.43 -20.16
N PRO A 49 2.84 22.12 -19.81
CA PRO A 49 2.76 22.89 -18.57
C PRO A 49 2.90 22.01 -17.31
N HIS A 50 2.46 20.75 -17.34
CA HIS A 50 2.61 19.83 -16.21
C HIS A 50 4.09 19.52 -15.91
N LEU A 51 4.96 19.44 -16.92
CA LEU A 51 6.41 19.26 -16.70
C LEU A 51 7.05 20.50 -16.07
N THR A 52 6.64 21.70 -16.50
CA THR A 52 7.16 22.94 -15.91
C THR A 52 6.74 23.16 -14.45
N LYS A 53 5.64 22.51 -14.03
CA LYS A 53 5.17 22.49 -12.63
C LYS A 53 5.95 21.51 -11.77
N LEU A 54 6.61 20.51 -12.37
CA LEU A 54 7.45 19.54 -11.65
C LEU A 54 8.77 20.21 -11.25
N LYS A 55 8.72 21.01 -10.18
CA LYS A 55 9.87 21.67 -9.58
C LYS A 55 9.95 21.29 -8.11
N THR A 56 10.97 20.51 -7.78
CA THR A 56 11.27 20.09 -6.42
C THR A 56 12.72 20.41 -6.13
N ALA A 57 13.03 20.77 -4.88
CA ALA A 57 14.41 20.87 -4.44
C ALA A 57 15.03 19.46 -4.45
N CYS A 58 15.96 19.23 -5.36
CA CYS A 58 16.66 17.97 -5.49
C CYS A 58 17.95 18.00 -4.68
N ASP A 59 18.21 16.89 -3.98
CA ASP A 59 19.49 16.62 -3.37
C ASP A 59 20.22 15.58 -4.22
N ILE A 60 21.31 15.99 -4.86
CA ILE A 60 21.98 15.21 -5.88
C ILE A 60 23.39 14.87 -5.40
N ASN A 61 23.74 13.58 -5.45
CA ASN A 61 25.06 13.11 -5.11
C ASN A 61 25.73 12.46 -6.32
N VAL A 62 26.88 13.01 -6.72
CA VAL A 62 27.73 12.48 -7.78
C VAL A 62 28.92 11.80 -7.12
N ILE A 63 29.01 10.49 -7.30
CA ILE A 63 30.02 9.63 -6.69
C ILE A 63 30.84 8.99 -7.80
N ASP A 64 32.09 9.41 -7.91
CA ASP A 64 33.07 8.84 -8.83
C ASP A 64 34.03 7.96 -8.05
N PHE A 65 34.22 6.73 -8.49
CA PHE A 65 34.90 5.75 -7.66
C PHE A 65 35.70 4.73 -8.48
N SER A 66 36.84 4.32 -7.92
CA SER A 66 37.69 3.22 -8.39
C SER A 66 37.93 2.20 -7.28
N ASP A 67 38.90 1.31 -7.43
CA ASP A 67 39.30 0.37 -6.38
C ASP A 67 40.00 1.12 -5.22
N GLN A 68 40.73 2.20 -5.55
CA GLN A 68 41.59 2.94 -4.63
C GLN A 68 40.96 4.25 -4.14
N ASN A 69 40.39 5.06 -5.03
CA ASN A 69 39.96 6.43 -4.70
C ASN A 69 38.45 6.63 -4.88
N ILE A 70 37.85 7.44 -4.01
CA ILE A 70 36.43 7.80 -4.08
C ILE A 70 36.35 9.32 -4.00
N HIS A 71 35.57 9.90 -4.91
CA HIS A 71 35.30 11.31 -4.96
C HIS A 71 33.80 11.51 -4.92
N GLN A 72 33.32 12.20 -3.88
CA GLN A 72 31.90 12.47 -3.67
C GLN A 72 31.66 13.97 -3.80
N SER A 73 30.61 14.34 -4.52
CA SER A 73 30.18 15.73 -4.70
C SER A 73 28.68 15.82 -4.54
N ARG A 74 28.23 16.43 -3.44
CA ARG A 74 26.82 16.72 -3.18
C ARG A 74 26.48 18.09 -3.72
N CYS A 75 25.33 18.20 -4.38
CA CYS A 75 24.93 19.40 -5.11
C CYS A 75 23.41 19.57 -5.15
N THR A 76 23.00 20.81 -5.43
CA THR A 76 21.59 21.17 -5.62
C THR A 76 21.27 21.30 -7.12
N ASN A 77 20.01 21.57 -7.47
CA ASN A 77 19.58 21.77 -8.86
C ASN A 77 20.46 22.75 -9.65
N ALA A 78 20.87 23.86 -9.02
CA ALA A 78 21.63 24.92 -9.68
C ALA A 78 23.11 24.56 -9.91
N ASP A 79 23.70 23.77 -9.00
CA ASP A 79 25.12 23.43 -9.03
C ASP A 79 25.43 22.24 -9.96
N LEU A 80 24.40 21.46 -10.31
CA LEU A 80 24.54 20.22 -11.07
C LEU A 80 25.24 20.42 -12.42
N GLU A 81 24.88 21.47 -13.16
CA GLU A 81 25.48 21.76 -14.48
C GLU A 81 26.99 21.98 -14.37
N ALA A 82 27.43 22.74 -13.35
CA ALA A 82 28.85 23.02 -13.14
C ALA A 82 29.64 21.73 -12.85
N ILE A 83 29.11 20.83 -12.03
CA ILE A 83 29.76 19.56 -11.69
C ILE A 83 29.77 18.62 -12.89
N LEU A 84 28.68 18.58 -13.64
CA LEU A 84 28.58 17.75 -14.83
C LEU A 84 29.56 18.19 -15.94
N ASN A 85 29.90 19.46 -16.03
CA ASN A 85 30.89 19.97 -16.96
C ASN A 85 32.33 19.55 -16.62
N ILE A 86 32.58 19.08 -15.38
CA ILE A 86 33.87 18.51 -15.01
C ILE A 86 33.97 17.10 -15.65
N PRO A 87 34.91 16.91 -16.58
CA PRO A 87 35.07 15.61 -17.24
C PRO A 87 35.48 14.55 -16.21
N ARG A 88 34.96 13.34 -16.36
CA ARG A 88 35.36 12.21 -15.52
C ARG A 88 36.82 11.87 -15.80
N THR A 89 37.63 11.79 -14.75
CA THR A 89 39.03 11.35 -14.84
C THR A 89 39.11 9.85 -15.08
N GLU A 90 40.04 9.38 -15.91
CA GLU A 90 40.25 7.94 -16.17
C GLU A 90 40.58 7.12 -14.91
N GLN A 91 41.01 7.78 -13.83
CA GLN A 91 41.32 7.17 -12.53
C GLN A 91 40.07 6.74 -11.75
N LEU A 92 38.87 7.19 -12.14
CA LEU A 92 37.59 6.91 -11.50
C LEU A 92 36.62 6.36 -12.57
N PRO A 93 36.72 5.06 -12.90
CA PRO A 93 36.04 4.48 -14.05
C PRO A 93 34.54 4.29 -13.84
N CYS A 94 34.05 4.25 -12.59
CA CYS A 94 32.64 4.10 -12.28
C CYS A 94 32.06 5.40 -11.73
N ARG A 95 30.91 5.80 -12.25
CA ARG A 95 30.17 7.00 -11.80
C ARG A 95 28.77 6.61 -11.36
N TRP A 96 28.35 7.11 -10.20
CA TRP A 96 26.99 7.02 -9.72
C TRP A 96 26.42 8.40 -9.49
N ILE A 97 25.29 8.70 -10.12
CA ILE A 97 24.53 9.92 -9.90
C ILE A 97 23.23 9.52 -9.19
N SER A 98 23.14 9.84 -7.90
CA SER A 98 21.94 9.65 -7.08
C SER A 98 21.17 10.97 -7.03
N VAL A 99 19.93 10.99 -7.50
CA VAL A 99 19.04 12.16 -7.50
C VAL A 99 17.88 11.88 -6.55
N ASN A 100 17.76 12.68 -5.49
CA ASN A 100 16.65 12.61 -4.54
C ASN A 100 15.69 13.77 -4.79
N GLY A 101 14.45 13.47 -5.20
CA GLY A 101 13.47 14.44 -5.66
C GLY A 101 13.40 14.51 -7.18
N LEU A 102 12.18 14.67 -7.70
CA LEU A 102 11.93 14.79 -9.14
C LEU A 102 11.73 16.25 -9.52
N SER A 103 12.58 16.75 -10.41
CA SER A 103 12.50 18.12 -10.94
C SER A 103 12.87 18.13 -12.41
N TRP A 104 12.06 18.81 -13.23
CA TRP A 104 12.20 18.81 -14.68
C TRP A 104 13.52 19.41 -15.17
N ASP A 105 14.04 20.44 -14.50
CA ASP A 105 15.34 21.05 -14.79
C ASP A 105 16.49 20.02 -14.70
N VAL A 106 16.52 19.23 -13.62
CA VAL A 106 17.51 18.17 -13.38
C VAL A 106 17.36 17.04 -14.39
N ILE A 107 16.12 16.58 -14.63
CA ILE A 107 15.81 15.52 -15.59
C ILE A 107 16.23 15.93 -17.00
N ARG A 108 15.91 17.17 -17.41
CA ARG A 108 16.28 17.71 -18.73
C ARG A 108 17.80 17.81 -18.89
N LEU A 109 18.50 18.30 -17.87
CA LEU A 109 19.95 18.45 -17.88
C LEU A 109 20.66 17.09 -18.02
N LEU A 110 20.29 16.11 -17.20
CA LEU A 110 20.84 14.75 -17.27
C LEU A 110 20.43 14.05 -18.58
N GLY A 111 19.17 14.23 -19.00
CA GLY A 111 18.64 13.71 -20.25
C GLY A 111 19.44 14.17 -21.47
N ASN A 112 19.72 15.46 -21.56
CA ASN A 112 20.51 16.02 -22.67
C ASN A 112 21.99 15.63 -22.59
N LYS A 113 22.58 15.57 -21.40
CA LYS A 113 23.99 15.23 -21.24
C LYS A 113 24.31 13.78 -21.55
N TYR A 114 23.47 12.86 -21.07
CA TYR A 114 23.67 11.42 -21.22
C TYR A 114 22.82 10.84 -22.36
N ASN A 115 22.15 11.69 -23.14
CA ASN A 115 21.28 11.30 -24.25
C ASN A 115 20.25 10.23 -23.82
N LEU A 116 19.58 10.47 -22.68
CA LEU A 116 18.63 9.51 -22.12
C LEU A 116 17.43 9.33 -23.08
N HIS A 117 16.93 8.10 -23.18
CA HIS A 117 15.91 7.78 -24.17
C HIS A 117 14.58 8.47 -23.82
N ARG A 118 13.95 9.12 -24.80
CA ARG A 118 12.74 9.94 -24.60
C ARG A 118 11.57 9.20 -23.94
N LEU A 119 11.38 7.92 -24.28
CA LEU A 119 10.36 7.05 -23.65
C LEU A 119 10.70 6.72 -22.19
N ALA A 120 11.97 6.52 -21.88
CA ALA A 120 12.39 6.24 -20.50
C ALA A 120 12.24 7.47 -19.60
N ILE A 121 12.43 8.68 -20.17
CA ILE A 121 12.17 9.94 -19.47
C ILE A 121 10.66 10.11 -19.22
N GLU A 122 9.82 9.78 -20.20
CA GLU A 122 8.36 9.78 -20.04
C GLU A 122 7.94 8.86 -18.88
N ASP A 123 8.46 7.62 -18.86
CA ASP A 123 8.16 6.65 -17.79
C ASP A 123 8.72 7.08 -16.42
N LEU A 124 9.86 7.77 -16.39
CA LEU A 124 10.42 8.35 -15.16
C LEU A 124 9.50 9.43 -14.57
N ILE A 125 8.89 10.26 -15.42
CA ILE A 125 7.99 11.33 -14.99
C ILE A 125 6.65 10.75 -14.52
N HIS A 126 6.16 9.72 -15.20
CA HIS A 126 4.95 9.00 -14.77
C HIS A 126 5.25 8.10 -13.56
N THR A 127 5.01 8.60 -12.35
CA THR A 127 5.30 7.91 -11.07
C THR A 127 4.40 6.70 -10.73
N LYS A 128 3.65 6.19 -11.71
CA LYS A 128 2.77 5.00 -11.58
C LYS A 128 3.04 3.97 -12.68
N THR A 129 4.28 3.91 -13.16
CA THR A 129 4.67 2.87 -14.12
C THR A 129 4.89 1.54 -13.41
N ARG A 130 4.57 0.44 -14.10
CA ARG A 130 4.85 -0.90 -13.59
C ARG A 130 6.34 -1.18 -13.68
N THR A 131 6.86 -1.90 -12.69
CA THR A 131 8.23 -2.39 -12.67
C THR A 131 8.59 -3.13 -13.96
N LYS A 132 9.67 -2.72 -14.62
CA LYS A 132 10.16 -3.29 -15.88
C LYS A 132 11.62 -2.91 -16.14
N VAL A 133 12.23 -3.60 -17.10
CA VAL A 133 13.50 -3.18 -17.72
C VAL A 133 13.30 -3.04 -19.23
N ASP A 134 13.73 -1.90 -19.77
CA ASP A 134 13.73 -1.60 -21.19
C ASP A 134 15.19 -1.41 -21.65
N TRP A 135 15.57 -2.15 -22.68
CA TRP A 135 16.92 -2.15 -23.22
C TRP A 135 17.00 -1.23 -24.45
N TYR A 136 17.91 -0.26 -24.41
CA TYR A 136 18.23 0.63 -25.53
C TYR A 136 19.68 0.44 -25.98
N ALA A 137 20.06 1.06 -27.11
CA ALA A 137 21.37 0.87 -27.73
C ALA A 137 22.55 1.19 -26.77
N GLU A 138 22.47 2.26 -25.99
CA GLU A 138 23.54 2.77 -25.12
C GLU A 138 23.17 2.79 -23.62
N GLN A 139 21.94 2.41 -23.28
CA GLN A 139 21.43 2.47 -21.92
C GLN A 139 20.39 1.38 -21.66
N ALA A 140 20.31 0.91 -20.42
CA ALA A 140 19.18 0.13 -19.92
C ALA A 140 18.41 1.01 -18.94
N TYR A 141 17.09 1.11 -19.14
CA TYR A 141 16.18 1.77 -18.21
C TYR A 141 15.51 0.73 -17.35
N ILE A 142 15.61 0.90 -16.04
CA ILE A 142 14.99 0.05 -15.04
C ILE A 142 14.04 0.94 -14.24
N VAL A 143 12.82 0.47 -14.05
CA VAL A 143 11.90 1.07 -13.09
C VAL A 143 11.40 0.00 -12.15
N LEU A 144 11.36 0.33 -10.85
CA LEU A 144 10.85 -0.55 -9.81
C LEU A 144 10.18 0.26 -8.71
N THR A 145 9.33 -0.40 -7.94
CA THR A 145 8.66 0.18 -6.78
C THR A 145 9.48 -0.09 -5.51
N LEU A 146 9.74 0.94 -4.72
CA LEU A 146 10.34 0.82 -3.39
C LEU A 146 9.22 0.90 -2.35
N GLN A 147 9.12 -0.12 -1.49
CA GLN A 147 8.21 -0.14 -0.36
C GLN A 147 8.99 0.04 0.94
N LYS A 148 8.55 0.99 1.77
CA LYS A 148 9.20 1.32 3.02
C LYS A 148 8.20 1.40 4.16
N LEU A 149 8.58 0.86 5.32
CA LEU A 149 7.81 1.05 6.55
C LEU A 149 8.10 2.44 7.13
N VAL A 150 7.05 3.22 7.31
CA VAL A 150 7.10 4.62 7.75
C VAL A 150 6.12 4.84 8.88
N ARG A 151 6.40 5.83 9.71
CA ARG A 151 5.52 6.20 10.82
C ARG A 151 4.68 7.41 10.44
N LEU A 152 3.36 7.26 10.56
CA LEU A 152 2.41 8.35 10.31
C LEU A 152 2.63 9.47 11.34
N HIS A 153 2.68 10.71 10.86
CA HIS A 153 2.81 11.87 11.73
C HIS A 153 1.45 12.15 12.39
N GLN A 154 1.32 11.89 13.69
CA GLN A 154 0.14 12.26 14.48
C GLN A 154 0.55 13.17 15.63
N HIS A 155 0.01 14.39 15.66
CA HIS A 155 0.11 15.28 16.82
C HIS A 155 -0.62 14.63 18.00
N ARG A 156 0.12 13.98 18.89
CA ARG A 156 -0.42 13.46 20.15
C ARG A 156 -0.65 14.64 21.10
N GLY A 157 -1.89 15.14 21.16
CA GLY A 157 -2.51 15.81 22.32
C GLY A 157 -1.97 17.19 22.71
N ARG A 158 -2.83 18.20 22.56
CA ARG A 158 -3.03 19.48 23.29
C ARG A 158 -1.84 20.31 23.85
N ASN A 159 -0.61 19.84 23.98
CA ASN A 159 0.56 20.65 24.40
C ASN A 159 1.93 20.04 24.10
N ASP A 160 2.04 18.80 23.62
CA ASP A 160 3.34 18.27 23.17
C ASP A 160 3.51 18.55 21.68
N LYS A 161 4.02 19.76 21.37
CA LYS A 161 4.54 20.04 20.03
C LYS A 161 5.68 19.04 19.77
N CYS A 162 5.49 18.14 18.81
CA CYS A 162 6.62 17.44 18.23
C CYS A 162 7.60 18.52 17.73
N THR A 163 8.82 18.54 18.27
CA THR A 163 9.89 19.48 17.86
C THR A 163 10.45 19.16 16.47
N CYS A 164 9.80 18.27 15.71
CA CYS A 164 10.24 17.74 14.43
C CYS A 164 9.99 18.69 13.24
N THR A 165 9.38 19.86 13.43
CA THR A 165 9.22 20.89 12.40
C THR A 165 10.26 22.01 12.54
N SER A 166 11.54 21.67 12.56
CA SER A 166 12.59 22.65 12.27
C SER A 166 12.87 22.66 10.76
N GLY A 167 11.96 23.22 9.95
CA GLY A 167 12.26 23.42 8.52
C GLY A 167 11.11 23.52 7.52
N MET A 168 9.83 23.43 7.93
CA MET A 168 8.71 23.63 7.01
C MET A 168 8.01 24.95 7.36
N ASP A 169 8.01 25.91 6.43
CA ASP A 169 7.42 27.23 6.62
C ASP A 169 5.97 27.13 7.10
N SER A 170 5.74 27.73 8.27
CA SER A 170 4.45 27.81 8.93
C SER A 170 3.60 28.90 8.29
N SER A 171 2.69 28.51 7.41
CA SER A 171 1.53 29.34 7.08
C SER A 171 0.30 28.46 6.93
N GLU A 172 -0.65 28.71 7.85
CA GLU A 172 -2.05 28.29 7.84
C GLU A 172 -2.37 26.91 8.46
N GLU A 173 -2.28 26.84 9.79
CA GLU A 173 -3.01 25.86 10.61
C GLU A 173 -4.29 26.51 11.17
N GLU A 174 -5.44 26.29 10.51
CA GLU A 174 -6.75 26.42 11.16
C GLU A 174 -7.20 25.02 11.62
N GLY A 175 -7.27 24.87 12.95
CA GLY A 175 -7.56 23.60 13.60
C GLY A 175 -9.03 23.23 13.61
N ILE A 176 -9.30 21.92 13.61
CA ILE A 176 -10.53 21.33 14.16
C ILE A 176 -10.17 20.03 14.88
N ASP A 177 -9.75 20.17 16.14
CA ASP A 177 -9.93 19.15 17.16
C ASP A 177 -11.42 19.03 17.47
N GLU A 178 -12.04 17.87 17.23
CA GLU A 178 -13.09 17.27 18.08
C GLU A 178 -13.74 16.06 17.40
N LYS A 179 -13.34 14.82 17.76
CA LYS A 179 -14.25 13.67 18.04
C LYS A 179 -13.57 12.31 18.31
N PHE A 180 -12.53 12.24 19.13
CA PHE A 180 -12.09 10.93 19.65
C PHE A 180 -11.79 10.98 21.14
N GLU A 181 -12.85 11.07 21.95
CA GLU A 181 -12.86 10.51 23.31
C GLU A 181 -14.30 10.45 23.85
N ALA A 182 -14.97 9.31 23.69
CA ALA A 182 -16.18 9.00 24.44
C ALA A 182 -16.37 7.49 24.63
N LEU A 183 -15.33 6.79 25.08
CA LEU A 183 -15.44 5.45 25.63
C LEU A 183 -14.70 5.42 26.97
N GLY A 184 -15.43 5.70 28.05
CA GLY A 184 -14.87 5.52 29.40
C GLY A 184 -15.39 6.41 30.53
N LYS A 185 -16.65 6.89 30.53
CA LYS A 185 -17.24 7.45 31.77
C LYS A 185 -18.68 6.95 31.97
N LYS A 186 -18.95 6.46 33.18
CA LYS A 186 -20.27 5.98 33.64
C LYS A 186 -21.33 7.06 33.36
N LYS A 187 -22.39 6.70 32.65
CA LYS A 187 -23.47 7.62 32.27
C LYS A 187 -24.13 8.20 33.53
N SER A 188 -24.14 9.53 33.64
CA SER A 188 -24.84 10.26 34.71
C SER A 188 -26.33 10.31 34.42
N PHE A 189 -27.14 10.12 35.47
CA PHE A 189 -28.61 10.13 35.47
C PHE A 189 -29.23 11.37 34.78
N LEU A 190 -28.52 12.50 34.79
CA LEU A 190 -28.91 13.75 34.11
C LEU A 190 -28.95 13.63 32.58
N GLN A 191 -28.13 12.76 31.99
CA GLN A 191 -28.07 12.58 30.54
C GLN A 191 -29.27 11.77 30.01
N THR A 192 -29.75 10.81 30.79
CA THR A 192 -31.00 10.05 30.51
C THR A 192 -32.26 10.91 30.57
N LEU A 193 -32.27 11.98 31.35
CA LEU A 193 -33.43 12.90 31.42
C LEU A 193 -33.52 13.78 30.17
N ARG A 194 -32.36 14.18 29.61
CA ARG A 194 -32.26 15.01 28.40
C ARG A 194 -32.72 14.24 27.16
N ASP A 195 -32.47 12.94 27.09
CA ASP A 195 -32.91 12.06 26.01
C ASP A 195 -34.45 11.86 25.95
N ARG A 196 -35.14 12.04 27.09
CA ARG A 196 -36.60 11.93 27.18
C ARG A 196 -37.34 13.21 26.76
N LEU A 197 -36.64 14.35 26.68
CA LEU A 197 -37.22 15.67 26.42
C LEU A 197 -37.12 16.12 24.94
N GLY A 198 -36.78 15.22 24.02
CA GLY A 198 -36.91 15.46 22.57
C GLY A 198 -35.85 16.37 21.92
N LEU A 199 -34.85 16.83 22.67
CA LEU A 199 -33.73 17.63 22.13
C LEU A 199 -32.60 16.70 21.67
N ARG A 200 -32.79 16.01 20.54
CA ARG A 200 -31.69 15.31 19.86
C ARG A 200 -30.83 16.33 19.09
N PRO A 201 -29.50 16.35 19.24
CA PRO A 201 -28.65 16.95 18.21
C PRO A 201 -28.87 16.18 16.90
N PRO A 202 -28.71 16.82 15.72
CA PRO A 202 -28.86 16.14 14.44
C PRO A 202 -27.91 14.93 14.39
N PRO A 203 -28.30 13.82 13.73
CA PRO A 203 -27.41 12.68 13.55
C PRO A 203 -26.13 13.18 12.87
N PRO A 204 -24.95 12.61 13.18
CA PRO A 204 -23.74 12.93 12.44
C PRO A 204 -24.03 12.70 10.95
N ARG A 205 -23.82 13.75 10.15
CA ARG A 205 -23.81 13.64 8.69
C ARG A 205 -22.86 12.49 8.33
N ASN A 206 -23.36 11.58 7.50
CA ASN A 206 -22.74 10.43 6.83
C ASN A 206 -21.35 9.98 7.36
N ALA A 207 -21.33 8.74 7.85
CA ALA A 207 -20.18 8.04 8.43
C ALA A 207 -19.13 7.62 7.40
N LEU A 208 -18.55 8.59 6.70
CA LEU A 208 -17.28 8.46 6.01
C LEU A 208 -16.32 9.49 6.63
N PRO A 209 -15.05 9.15 6.90
CA PRO A 209 -14.07 10.14 7.32
C PRO A 209 -14.04 11.27 6.29
N GLN A 210 -14.08 12.52 6.75
CA GLN A 210 -13.74 13.64 5.88
C GLN A 210 -12.27 13.46 5.48
N TYR A 211 -12.02 13.40 4.18
CA TYR A 211 -10.70 13.29 3.58
C TYR A 211 -9.87 14.53 3.98
N MET A 212 -8.56 14.38 4.10
CA MET A 212 -7.66 15.54 4.19
C MET A 212 -7.59 16.12 2.79
N ASP A 213 -8.42 17.15 2.60
CA ASP A 213 -8.44 18.04 1.46
C ASP A 213 -7.73 19.32 1.89
N ARG A 214 -6.40 19.35 1.81
CA ARG A 214 -5.64 20.51 2.30
C ARG A 214 -5.94 21.75 1.48
N ASP A 215 -6.23 21.58 0.20
CA ASP A 215 -6.52 22.62 -0.78
C ASP A 215 -8.03 22.92 -0.95
N HIS A 216 -8.89 22.17 -0.27
CA HIS A 216 -10.35 22.30 -0.34
C HIS A 216 -10.91 22.18 -1.77
N ASP A 217 -10.23 21.39 -2.61
CA ASP A 217 -10.52 21.24 -4.03
C ASP A 217 -11.53 20.10 -4.32
N GLY A 218 -11.91 19.33 -3.29
CA GLY A 218 -12.81 18.19 -3.42
C GLY A 218 -12.10 16.85 -3.63
N LYS A 219 -10.76 16.81 -3.63
CA LYS A 219 -9.95 15.64 -3.97
C LYS A 219 -9.12 15.15 -2.78
N VAL A 220 -8.66 13.90 -2.88
CA VAL A 220 -7.70 13.36 -1.91
C VAL A 220 -6.30 13.78 -2.33
N ASP A 221 -5.59 14.43 -1.41
CA ASP A 221 -4.16 14.71 -1.54
C ASP A 221 -3.43 13.43 -1.99
N GLU A 222 -2.58 13.53 -3.01
CA GLU A 222 -1.81 12.37 -3.47
C GLU A 222 -0.81 11.89 -2.40
N PHE A 223 -0.38 12.79 -1.51
CA PHE A 223 0.66 12.54 -0.52
C PHE A 223 0.16 12.76 0.92
N VAL A 224 0.71 11.99 1.87
CA VAL A 224 0.51 12.11 3.32
C VAL A 224 1.79 12.58 3.97
N SER A 225 1.71 13.41 5.00
CA SER A 225 2.87 13.74 5.83
C SER A 225 3.21 12.58 6.78
N ALA A 226 4.41 12.01 6.64
CA ALA A 226 4.90 10.96 7.53
C ALA A 226 6.39 11.12 7.79
N HIS A 227 6.87 10.52 8.87
CA HIS A 227 8.30 10.43 9.14
C HIS A 227 8.96 9.53 8.11
N SER A 228 10.11 9.95 7.59
CA SER A 228 10.83 9.18 6.58
C SER A 228 11.21 7.80 7.11
N GLY A 229 11.47 7.63 8.40
CA GLY A 229 11.79 6.36 9.04
C GLY A 229 10.84 5.98 10.18
N ILE A 230 11.22 4.94 10.93
CA ILE A 230 10.47 4.45 12.09
C ILE A 230 10.76 5.29 13.34
N SER A 231 11.89 6.01 13.40
CA SER A 231 12.31 6.83 14.54
C SER A 231 11.60 8.19 14.59
N ASP A 232 11.34 8.67 15.81
CA ASP A 232 10.66 9.96 16.06
C ASP A 232 11.48 11.18 15.58
N GLU A 233 12.79 11.04 15.43
CA GLU A 233 13.71 12.09 14.97
C GLU A 233 13.82 12.17 13.43
N SER A 234 13.17 11.25 12.71
CA SER A 234 13.22 11.23 11.24
C SER A 234 12.48 12.44 10.64
N PRO A 235 13.01 13.07 9.57
CA PRO A 235 12.37 14.21 8.94
C PRO A 235 10.99 13.85 8.40
N VAL A 236 10.04 14.78 8.48
CA VAL A 236 8.71 14.63 7.91
C VAL A 236 8.78 14.88 6.41
N LYS A 237 8.30 13.92 5.62
CA LYS A 237 8.25 13.98 4.16
C LYS A 237 6.83 13.75 3.67
N ALA A 238 6.52 14.24 2.48
CA ALA A 238 5.29 13.91 1.77
C ALA A 238 5.48 12.54 1.10
N ILE A 239 4.70 11.56 1.54
CA ILE A 239 4.82 10.16 1.09
C ILE A 239 3.53 9.69 0.43
N ARG A 240 3.63 8.74 -0.50
CA ARG A 240 2.45 8.07 -1.04
C ARG A 240 2.24 6.75 -0.31
N THR A 241 1.07 6.56 0.29
CA THR A 241 0.74 5.30 0.96
C THR A 241 0.46 4.20 -0.07
N LEU A 242 0.48 2.93 0.37
CA LEU A 242 0.08 1.79 -0.45
C LEU A 242 -1.28 2.00 -1.15
N HIS A 243 -2.30 2.42 -0.40
CA HIS A 243 -3.66 2.63 -0.94
C HIS A 243 -3.72 3.81 -1.92
N ARG A 244 -2.95 4.89 -1.70
CA ARG A 244 -2.88 6.03 -2.63
C ARG A 244 -2.13 5.68 -3.91
N TYR A 245 -1.14 4.78 -3.82
CA TYR A 245 -0.41 4.29 -4.99
C TYR A 245 -1.31 3.46 -5.91
N GLU A 246 -2.09 2.52 -5.36
CA GLU A 246 -2.91 1.59 -6.16
C GLU A 246 -4.33 2.09 -6.48
N SER A 247 -5.00 2.77 -5.53
CA SER A 247 -6.45 3.06 -5.59
C SER A 247 -6.79 4.56 -5.60
N ALA A 248 -6.01 5.38 -6.30
CA ALA A 248 -6.25 6.84 -6.36
C ALA A 248 -7.60 7.25 -7.00
N GLN A 249 -8.31 6.34 -7.67
CA GLN A 249 -9.54 6.66 -8.41
C GLN A 249 -10.74 6.96 -7.51
N ILE A 250 -10.81 6.36 -6.31
CA ILE A 250 -11.91 6.54 -5.37
C ILE A 250 -11.35 7.08 -4.04
N PRO A 251 -11.27 8.42 -3.90
CA PRO A 251 -10.79 9.12 -2.72
C PRO A 251 -11.37 8.60 -1.39
N GLU A 252 -12.70 8.42 -1.34
CA GLU A 252 -13.39 7.97 -0.12
C GLU A 252 -13.02 6.54 0.29
N HIS A 253 -12.84 5.65 -0.70
CA HIS A 253 -12.44 4.27 -0.47
C HIS A 253 -11.03 4.23 0.10
N THR A 254 -10.10 4.95 -0.52
CA THR A 254 -8.69 5.04 -0.11
C THR A 254 -8.56 5.59 1.30
N ALA A 255 -9.21 6.71 1.62
CA ALA A 255 -9.20 7.25 2.97
C ALA A 255 -9.82 6.31 4.01
N TRP A 256 -10.87 5.57 3.62
CA TRP A 256 -11.49 4.58 4.48
C TRP A 256 -10.55 3.39 4.73
N MET A 257 -9.88 2.89 3.69
CA MET A 257 -8.92 1.78 3.79
C MET A 257 -7.69 2.16 4.61
N GLU A 258 -7.08 3.33 4.36
CA GLU A 258 -5.95 3.85 5.14
C GLU A 258 -6.25 3.88 6.64
N ARG A 259 -7.46 4.32 7.00
CA ARG A 259 -7.89 4.43 8.40
C ARG A 259 -8.09 3.08 9.07
N HIS A 260 -8.54 2.08 8.31
CA HIS A 260 -8.83 0.74 8.83
C HIS A 260 -7.73 -0.27 8.51
N SER A 261 -6.60 0.21 7.98
CA SER A 261 -5.39 -0.57 7.72
C SER A 261 -4.95 -1.34 8.96
N ALA A 262 -4.39 -2.52 8.73
CA ALA A 262 -3.90 -3.38 9.80
C ALA A 262 -2.71 -2.75 10.55
N LEU A 263 -1.98 -1.83 9.91
CA LEU A 263 -0.84 -1.10 10.49
C LEU A 263 -1.22 0.25 11.12
N ALA A 264 -2.40 0.79 10.81
CA ALA A 264 -2.84 2.09 11.31
C ALA A 264 -2.98 2.13 12.84
N GLN A 265 -3.25 0.99 13.49
CA GLN A 265 -3.33 0.89 14.95
C GLN A 265 -2.00 1.22 15.65
N ASP A 266 -0.88 0.88 14.99
CA ASP A 266 0.48 1.14 15.47
C ASP A 266 1.04 2.48 14.96
N ASN A 267 0.21 3.30 14.29
CA ASN A 267 0.62 4.52 13.58
C ASN A 267 1.70 4.27 12.51
N LEU A 268 1.69 3.08 11.93
CA LEU A 268 2.58 2.70 10.84
C LEU A 268 1.82 2.71 9.52
N ALA A 269 2.52 3.00 8.44
CA ALA A 269 2.03 2.87 7.09
C ALA A 269 3.15 2.33 6.19
N VAL A 270 2.78 1.89 5.00
CA VAL A 270 3.74 1.57 3.94
C VAL A 270 3.79 2.74 2.98
N SER A 271 4.96 3.36 2.84
CA SER A 271 5.26 4.27 1.74
C SER A 271 5.60 3.45 0.52
N VAL A 272 5.06 3.83 -0.63
CA VAL A 272 5.40 3.29 -1.94
C VAL A 272 5.86 4.43 -2.83
N GLU A 273 7.09 4.33 -3.32
CA GLU A 273 7.66 5.28 -4.28
C GLU A 273 8.16 4.55 -5.53
N GLN A 274 8.25 5.27 -6.64
CA GLN A 274 8.90 4.77 -7.85
C GLN A 274 10.39 5.11 -7.82
N VAL A 275 11.22 4.13 -8.16
CA VAL A 275 12.67 4.30 -8.35
C VAL A 275 12.99 4.02 -9.81
N SER A 276 13.63 4.99 -10.47
CA SER A 276 14.07 4.87 -11.87
C SER A 276 15.58 4.83 -11.93
N ILE A 277 16.15 3.86 -12.65
CA ILE A 277 17.59 3.65 -12.76
C ILE A 277 17.98 3.53 -14.22
N PHE A 278 18.99 4.28 -14.62
CA PHE A 278 19.64 4.16 -15.93
C PHE A 278 21.02 3.55 -15.74
N LEU A 279 21.25 2.41 -16.39
CA LEU A 279 22.57 1.82 -16.55
C LEU A 279 23.11 2.22 -17.92
N LEU A 280 24.22 2.95 -17.96
CA LEU A 280 24.82 3.46 -19.18
C LEU A 280 25.99 2.57 -19.64
N SER A 281 26.25 2.55 -20.96
CA SER A 281 27.36 1.79 -21.54
C SER A 281 28.74 2.29 -21.13
N ASP A 282 28.84 3.51 -20.59
CA ASP A 282 30.08 4.16 -20.13
C ASP A 282 30.44 3.83 -18.67
N ASN A 283 29.85 2.77 -18.09
CA ASN A 283 30.04 2.37 -16.70
C ASN A 283 29.54 3.44 -15.69
N SER A 284 28.44 4.10 -16.03
CA SER A 284 27.73 5.03 -15.14
C SER A 284 26.34 4.51 -14.78
N VAL A 285 25.89 4.82 -13.56
CA VAL A 285 24.52 4.58 -13.09
C VAL A 285 23.88 5.90 -12.68
N ILE A 286 22.66 6.15 -13.14
CA ILE A 286 21.87 7.30 -12.70
C ILE A 286 20.61 6.76 -12.03
N SER A 287 20.40 7.08 -10.75
CA SER A 287 19.22 6.64 -9.99
C SER A 287 18.41 7.85 -9.54
N PHE A 288 17.12 7.85 -9.86
CA PHE A 288 16.15 8.85 -9.43
C PHE A 288 15.23 8.23 -8.37
N PHE A 289 15.13 8.93 -7.24
CA PHE A 289 14.23 8.62 -6.14
C PHE A 289 13.26 9.78 -5.94
N GLU A 290 12.04 9.49 -5.52
CA GLU A 290 11.09 10.56 -5.16
C GLU A 290 11.49 11.23 -3.84
N HIS A 291 11.78 10.44 -2.80
CA HIS A 291 12.12 11.00 -1.48
C HIS A 291 13.02 10.12 -0.60
N SER A 292 13.23 8.83 -0.92
CA SER A 292 13.94 7.88 -0.04
C SER A 292 15.39 7.57 -0.45
N ALA A 293 16.04 8.42 -1.28
CA ALA A 293 17.42 8.19 -1.71
C ALA A 293 18.38 7.97 -0.52
N ASP A 294 18.24 8.75 0.55
CA ASP A 294 19.06 8.66 1.77
C ASP A 294 19.14 7.23 2.33
N ASP A 295 18.03 6.48 2.31
CA ASP A 295 17.93 5.17 2.93
C ASP A 295 18.62 4.08 2.10
N VAL A 296 18.61 4.25 0.78
CA VAL A 296 19.28 3.37 -0.18
C VAL A 296 20.76 3.75 -0.29
N GLU A 297 21.06 5.05 -0.26
CA GLU A 297 22.39 5.57 -0.51
C GLU A 297 23.38 5.29 0.63
N ARG A 298 22.96 5.49 1.88
CA ARG A 298 23.80 5.29 3.07
C ARG A 298 24.43 3.88 3.15
N PRO A 299 23.69 2.76 3.05
CA PRO A 299 24.29 1.43 3.13
C PRO A 299 25.25 1.16 1.95
N ILE A 300 24.95 1.67 0.76
CA ILE A 300 25.80 1.50 -0.42
C ILE A 300 27.09 2.33 -0.27
N LEU A 301 27.00 3.57 0.18
CA LEU A 301 28.15 4.42 0.46
C LEU A 301 29.07 3.82 1.54
N ASN A 302 28.50 3.23 2.60
CA ASN A 302 29.30 2.53 3.62
C ASN A 302 30.10 1.37 3.03
N ARG A 303 29.51 0.64 2.06
CA ARG A 303 30.20 -0.42 1.31
C ARG A 303 31.28 0.15 0.40
N LEU A 304 31.00 1.25 -0.31
CA LEU A 304 31.96 1.91 -1.22
C LEU A 304 33.15 2.54 -0.47
N ASN A 305 32.93 3.11 0.70
CA ASN A 305 34.00 3.67 1.54
C ASN A 305 34.93 2.61 2.13
N SER A 306 34.49 1.35 2.15
CA SER A 306 35.28 0.21 2.64
C SER A 306 36.03 -0.46 1.48
N PRO A 307 37.38 -0.37 1.41
CA PRO A 307 38.17 -0.88 0.27
C PRO A 307 38.15 -2.41 0.10
N GLU A 308 37.72 -3.12 1.14
CA GLU A 308 37.64 -4.59 1.15
C GLU A 308 36.40 -5.15 0.46
N THR A 309 35.40 -4.31 0.16
CA THR A 309 34.13 -4.81 -0.39
C THR A 309 34.24 -5.11 -1.88
N MET A 310 33.49 -6.12 -2.34
CA MET A 310 33.42 -6.50 -3.75
C MET A 310 32.84 -5.38 -4.63
N LEU A 311 31.91 -4.59 -4.07
CA LEU A 311 31.34 -3.42 -4.74
C LEU A 311 32.43 -2.40 -5.09
N ARG A 312 33.34 -2.17 -4.14
CA ARG A 312 34.45 -1.24 -4.30
C ARG A 312 35.53 -1.75 -5.25
N ARG A 313 35.90 -3.03 -5.16
CA ARG A 313 36.97 -3.63 -5.97
C ARG A 313 36.60 -3.85 -7.44
N SER A 314 35.34 -4.20 -7.71
CA SER A 314 34.89 -4.50 -9.08
C SER A 314 34.81 -3.27 -9.98
N CYS A 315 34.59 -2.08 -9.41
CA CYS A 315 34.41 -0.82 -10.15
C CYS A 315 33.36 -0.92 -11.27
N ASP A 316 32.33 -1.75 -11.06
CA ASP A 316 31.36 -2.13 -12.08
C ASP A 316 29.99 -1.53 -11.79
N ALA A 317 29.46 -0.80 -12.76
CA ALA A 317 28.13 -0.20 -12.74
C ALA A 317 27.03 -1.27 -12.64
N SER A 318 27.23 -2.46 -13.21
CA SER A 318 26.26 -3.55 -13.12
C SER A 318 26.13 -4.08 -11.69
N LEU A 319 27.25 -4.16 -10.96
CA LEU A 319 27.24 -4.56 -9.55
C LEU A 319 26.68 -3.44 -8.65
N LEU A 320 26.89 -2.18 -9.02
CA LEU A 320 26.24 -1.07 -8.35
C LEU A 320 24.72 -1.08 -8.55
N LEU A 321 24.25 -1.33 -9.78
CA LEU A 321 22.83 -1.54 -10.07
C LEU A 321 22.24 -2.65 -9.20
N GLN A 322 22.95 -3.79 -9.10
CA GLN A 322 22.55 -4.88 -8.20
C GLN A 322 22.44 -4.39 -6.75
N ALA A 323 23.43 -3.64 -6.24
CA ALA A 323 23.43 -3.14 -4.87
C ALA A 323 22.28 -2.13 -4.60
N ILE A 324 21.87 -1.34 -5.59
CA ILE A 324 20.70 -0.45 -5.50
C ILE A 324 19.42 -1.28 -5.40
N ILE A 325 19.24 -2.26 -6.28
CA ILE A 325 18.03 -3.13 -6.27
C ILE A 325 17.96 -3.94 -4.97
N ASP A 326 19.09 -4.48 -4.51
CA ASP A 326 19.21 -5.21 -3.24
C ASP A 326 18.78 -4.35 -2.05
N ALA A 327 19.30 -3.12 -1.95
CA ALA A 327 18.91 -2.18 -0.91
C ALA A 327 17.42 -1.80 -0.98
N VAL A 328 16.84 -1.66 -2.18
CA VAL A 328 15.40 -1.42 -2.37
C VAL A 328 14.56 -2.60 -1.87
N VAL A 329 14.96 -3.84 -2.20
CA VAL A 329 14.26 -5.06 -1.75
C VAL A 329 14.38 -5.25 -0.24
N ASP A 330 15.55 -4.97 0.34
CA ASP A 330 15.80 -5.08 1.77
C ASP A 330 14.94 -4.12 2.60
N LEU A 331 14.60 -2.93 2.07
CA LEU A 331 13.72 -1.96 2.73
C LEU A 331 12.28 -2.49 2.95
N ALA A 332 11.86 -3.51 2.21
CA ALA A 332 10.57 -4.16 2.40
C ALA A 332 10.58 -5.29 3.45
N THR A 333 11.75 -5.72 3.92
CA THR A 333 11.83 -6.71 5.00
C THR A 333 11.12 -6.24 6.29
N PRO A 334 11.34 -5.00 6.77
CA PRO A 334 10.54 -4.44 7.86
C PRO A 334 9.04 -4.39 7.58
N VAL A 335 8.62 -4.16 6.33
CA VAL A 335 7.20 -4.15 5.93
C VAL A 335 6.59 -5.53 6.14
N ARG A 336 7.23 -6.58 5.61
CA ARG A 336 6.83 -7.97 5.82
C ARG A 336 6.69 -8.32 7.30
N ASP A 337 7.68 -7.94 8.11
CA ASP A 337 7.69 -8.27 9.52
C ASP A 337 6.55 -7.56 10.28
N ALA A 338 6.22 -6.32 9.91
CA ALA A 338 5.08 -5.57 10.44
C ALA A 338 3.73 -6.24 10.09
N TYR A 339 3.52 -6.65 8.84
CA TYR A 339 2.30 -7.38 8.45
C TYR A 339 2.22 -8.76 9.11
N ASN A 340 3.33 -9.47 9.27
CA ASN A 340 3.34 -10.76 9.98
C ASN A 340 2.98 -10.58 11.47
N LYS A 341 3.44 -9.50 12.11
CA LYS A 341 3.02 -9.13 13.47
C LYS A 341 1.52 -8.87 13.52
N SER A 342 0.99 -8.03 12.63
CA SER A 342 -0.44 -7.70 12.59
C SER A 342 -1.32 -8.94 12.33
N ARG A 343 -0.90 -9.84 11.43
CA ARG A 343 -1.56 -11.14 11.21
C ARG A 343 -1.66 -11.97 12.49
N LYS A 344 -0.58 -12.04 13.28
CA LYS A 344 -0.56 -12.79 14.55
C LYS A 344 -1.51 -12.16 15.58
N GLU A 345 -1.59 -10.85 15.63
CA GLU A 345 -2.51 -10.14 16.53
C GLU A 345 -3.98 -10.37 16.13
N LEU A 346 -4.31 -10.26 14.83
CA LEU A 346 -5.64 -10.60 14.31
C LEU A 346 -6.00 -12.07 14.57
N GLN A 347 -5.03 -12.98 14.49
CA GLN A 347 -5.23 -14.40 14.82
C GLN A 347 -5.62 -14.59 16.30
N ILE A 348 -4.96 -13.88 17.22
CA ILE A 348 -5.29 -13.94 18.66
C ILE A 348 -6.69 -13.39 18.90
N ASP A 349 -7.05 -12.26 18.28
CA ASP A 349 -8.40 -11.68 18.41
C ASP A 349 -9.47 -12.64 17.89
N ALA A 350 -9.23 -13.26 16.72
CA ALA A 350 -10.13 -14.24 16.13
C ALA A 350 -10.34 -15.49 17.01
N MET A 351 -9.30 -15.97 17.69
CA MET A 351 -9.38 -17.15 18.55
C MET A 351 -9.99 -16.85 19.93
N THR A 352 -9.83 -15.63 20.43
CA THR A 352 -10.32 -15.26 21.77
C THR A 352 -11.77 -14.76 21.74
N ASN A 353 -12.12 -13.89 20.78
CA ASN A 353 -13.45 -13.29 20.67
C ASN A 353 -13.88 -13.19 19.19
N PRO A 354 -14.35 -14.30 18.57
CA PRO A 354 -14.74 -14.29 17.17
C PRO A 354 -15.87 -13.29 16.92
N ASN A 355 -15.58 -12.25 16.14
CA ASN A 355 -16.51 -11.16 15.83
C ASN A 355 -16.47 -10.82 14.33
N ILE A 356 -17.61 -10.36 13.80
CA ILE A 356 -17.70 -9.85 12.42
C ILE A 356 -16.76 -8.66 12.17
N LYS A 357 -16.42 -7.89 13.21
CA LYS A 357 -15.43 -6.81 13.13
C LYS A 357 -14.03 -7.34 12.80
N THR A 358 -13.62 -8.43 13.44
CA THR A 358 -12.33 -9.09 13.21
C THR A 358 -12.29 -9.67 11.79
N SER A 359 -13.39 -10.26 11.32
CA SER A 359 -13.51 -10.69 9.92
C SER A 359 -13.34 -9.53 8.92
N ARG A 360 -13.94 -8.36 9.19
CA ARG A 360 -13.75 -7.16 8.35
C ARG A 360 -12.29 -6.69 8.34
N ALA A 361 -11.63 -6.64 9.50
CA ALA A 361 -10.22 -6.27 9.59
C ALA A 361 -9.32 -7.24 8.82
N LEU A 362 -9.66 -8.53 8.84
CA LEU A 362 -8.94 -9.58 8.14
C LEU A 362 -9.12 -9.52 6.63
N HIS A 363 -10.29 -9.10 6.15
CA HIS A 363 -10.51 -8.80 4.73
C HIS A 363 -9.64 -7.63 4.26
N ILE A 364 -9.61 -6.53 5.02
CA ILE A 364 -8.76 -5.37 4.70
C ILE A 364 -7.28 -5.77 4.71
N PHE A 365 -6.85 -6.57 5.69
CA PHE A 365 -5.50 -7.12 5.74
C PHE A 365 -5.17 -7.96 4.51
N GLY A 366 -6.08 -8.84 4.07
CA GLY A 366 -5.89 -9.65 2.86
C GLY A 366 -5.73 -8.78 1.61
N GLU A 367 -6.60 -7.77 1.44
CA GLU A 367 -6.49 -6.80 0.35
C GLU A 367 -5.13 -6.08 0.38
N GLU A 368 -4.67 -5.57 1.52
CA GLU A 368 -3.35 -4.94 1.65
C GLU A 368 -2.18 -5.86 1.30
N VAL A 369 -2.26 -7.13 1.70
CA VAL A 369 -1.23 -8.13 1.37
C VAL A 369 -1.24 -8.44 -0.12
N ASP A 370 -2.40 -8.50 -0.77
CA ASP A 370 -2.53 -8.68 -2.22
C ASP A 370 -1.96 -7.49 -2.99
N MET A 371 -2.25 -6.26 -2.55
CA MET A 371 -1.66 -5.03 -3.10
C MET A 371 -0.13 -5.09 -3.05
N LEU A 372 0.45 -5.46 -1.91
CA LEU A 372 1.90 -5.64 -1.76
C LEU A 372 2.46 -6.70 -2.71
N GLN A 373 1.77 -7.85 -2.85
CA GLN A 373 2.17 -8.89 -3.79
C GLN A 373 2.19 -8.40 -5.24
N ASN A 374 1.20 -7.60 -5.64
CA ASN A 374 1.09 -7.05 -7.00
C ASN A 374 2.25 -6.10 -7.33
N LEU A 375 2.79 -5.38 -6.34
CA LEU A 375 3.98 -4.55 -6.51
C LEU A 375 5.28 -5.37 -6.52
N PHE A 376 5.36 -6.43 -5.72
CA PHE A 376 6.57 -7.25 -5.58
C PHE A 376 6.78 -8.28 -6.71
N LYS A 377 5.73 -8.94 -7.19
CA LYS A 377 5.82 -9.99 -8.22
C LYS A 377 6.56 -9.53 -9.49
N PRO A 378 6.31 -8.31 -10.03
CA PRO A 378 7.07 -7.78 -11.15
C PRO A 378 8.59 -7.63 -10.92
N ILE A 379 9.06 -7.42 -9.68
CA ILE A 379 10.49 -7.28 -9.37
C ILE A 379 11.24 -8.58 -9.68
N VAL A 380 10.62 -9.75 -9.48
CA VAL A 380 11.20 -11.04 -9.87
C VAL A 380 11.42 -11.11 -11.38
N HIS A 381 10.47 -10.64 -12.18
CA HIS A 381 10.63 -10.62 -13.64
C HIS A 381 11.71 -9.63 -14.09
N LEU A 382 11.81 -8.48 -13.41
CA LEU A 382 12.88 -7.51 -13.64
C LEU A 382 14.26 -8.15 -13.38
N VAL A 383 14.46 -8.77 -12.22
CA VAL A 383 15.75 -9.38 -11.85
C VAL A 383 16.11 -10.53 -12.79
N ASN A 384 15.13 -11.37 -13.18
CA ASN A 384 15.36 -12.40 -14.20
C ASN A 384 15.74 -11.80 -15.55
N SER A 385 15.09 -10.72 -15.97
CA SER A 385 15.41 -10.05 -17.24
C SER A 385 16.82 -9.43 -17.24
N LEU A 386 17.26 -8.88 -16.11
CA LEU A 386 18.63 -8.41 -15.92
C LEU A 386 19.63 -9.57 -15.92
N ARG A 387 19.28 -10.70 -15.32
CA ARG A 387 20.12 -11.89 -15.26
C ARG A 387 20.20 -12.66 -16.59
N ASP A 388 19.18 -12.62 -17.42
CA ASP A 388 19.18 -13.35 -18.69
C ASP A 388 19.83 -12.55 -19.83
N HIS A 389 19.94 -11.22 -19.67
CA HIS A 389 20.55 -10.32 -20.65
C HIS A 389 22.02 -10.67 -20.91
N ASN A 390 22.34 -10.98 -22.17
CA ASN A 390 23.67 -11.30 -22.68
C ASN A 390 24.40 -12.46 -21.96
N SER A 391 23.66 -13.49 -21.55
CA SER A 391 24.20 -14.77 -21.06
C SER A 391 25.01 -15.55 -22.12
N GLU A 392 24.98 -15.14 -23.39
CA GLU A 392 25.84 -15.69 -24.43
C GLU A 392 27.14 -14.88 -24.53
N PRO A 393 28.30 -15.40 -24.06
CA PRO A 393 29.56 -14.91 -24.58
C PRO A 393 29.51 -15.08 -26.11
N PRO A 394 30.08 -14.15 -26.91
CA PRO A 394 30.37 -14.44 -28.31
C PRO A 394 31.45 -15.54 -28.33
N THR A 395 31.08 -16.79 -28.10
CA THR A 395 31.93 -17.94 -28.33
C THR A 395 32.19 -18.00 -29.81
N GLY A 396 33.39 -17.58 -30.19
CA GLY A 396 33.91 -17.66 -31.52
C GLY A 396 33.95 -19.09 -32.07
N LEU A 397 34.22 -19.14 -33.38
CA LEU A 397 34.50 -20.32 -34.18
C LEU A 397 33.31 -21.24 -34.45
N VAL A 398 32.36 -20.75 -35.26
CA VAL A 398 31.65 -21.63 -36.19
C VAL A 398 32.66 -22.03 -37.28
N PRO A 399 33.05 -23.32 -37.45
CA PRO A 399 33.72 -23.74 -38.66
C PRO A 399 32.74 -23.55 -39.82
N ALA A 400 33.22 -22.94 -40.90
CA ALA A 400 32.46 -22.56 -42.09
C ALA A 400 31.28 -23.52 -42.42
N PRO A 401 30.04 -23.01 -42.55
CA PRO A 401 28.94 -23.83 -43.03
C PRO A 401 29.12 -24.12 -44.52
N ILE A 402 28.86 -25.38 -44.87
CA ILE A 402 28.69 -25.91 -46.23
C ILE A 402 27.68 -25.02 -46.99
N PRO A 403 27.89 -24.73 -48.29
CA PRO A 403 27.03 -23.81 -49.03
C PRO A 403 25.63 -24.39 -49.19
N SER A 404 24.67 -23.88 -48.41
CA SER A 404 23.25 -24.14 -48.61
C SER A 404 22.45 -22.84 -48.48
N VAL A 405 22.06 -22.36 -49.66
CA VAL A 405 20.96 -21.43 -49.99
C VAL A 405 20.57 -20.42 -48.89
N GLU A 406 21.19 -19.24 -48.96
CA GLU A 406 20.86 -18.05 -48.17
C GLU A 406 19.41 -17.62 -48.40
N HIS A 407 18.56 -17.82 -47.39
CA HIS A 407 17.39 -16.96 -47.20
C HIS A 407 17.86 -15.73 -46.42
N HIS A 408 18.02 -14.61 -47.12
CA HIS A 408 18.21 -13.29 -46.53
C HIS A 408 16.99 -12.93 -45.66
N ARG A 409 17.02 -13.30 -44.38
CA ARG A 409 16.29 -12.55 -43.34
C ARG A 409 17.27 -11.51 -42.80
N PRO A 410 16.97 -10.20 -42.92
CA PRO A 410 17.75 -9.21 -42.20
C PRO A 410 17.46 -9.41 -40.70
N LYS A 411 18.38 -10.08 -39.99
CA LYS A 411 18.47 -9.92 -38.55
C LYS A 411 18.89 -8.47 -38.32
N THR A 412 17.92 -7.65 -37.94
CA THR A 412 18.19 -6.35 -37.37
C THR A 412 18.70 -6.62 -35.95
N ASP A 413 20.00 -6.84 -35.83
CA ASP A 413 20.66 -6.93 -34.54
C ASP A 413 20.66 -5.52 -33.92
N TYR A 414 19.60 -5.18 -33.18
CA TYR A 414 19.63 -4.11 -32.19
C TYR A 414 20.48 -4.59 -31.01
N ALA A 415 21.78 -4.84 -31.24
CA ALA A 415 22.69 -5.25 -30.19
C ALA A 415 22.88 -4.07 -29.23
N THR A 416 22.32 -4.19 -28.03
CA THR A 416 22.53 -3.20 -26.97
C THR A 416 23.97 -3.29 -26.48
N SER A 417 24.68 -2.15 -26.45
CA SER A 417 26.07 -2.08 -26.00
C SER A 417 26.22 -2.27 -24.48
N VAL A 418 25.13 -2.08 -23.73
CA VAL A 418 25.08 -2.36 -22.29
C VAL A 418 25.11 -3.87 -22.10
N THR A 419 26.05 -4.37 -21.32
CA THR A 419 26.12 -5.79 -20.93
C THR A 419 26.16 -5.89 -19.41
N ILE A 420 25.51 -6.92 -18.87
CA ILE A 420 25.58 -7.21 -17.44
C ILE A 420 26.81 -8.08 -17.19
N THR A 421 27.67 -7.66 -16.25
CA THR A 421 28.92 -8.38 -15.95
C THR A 421 28.62 -9.74 -15.29
N PRO A 422 29.35 -10.82 -15.63
CA PRO A 422 29.16 -12.16 -15.03
C PRO A 422 29.19 -12.19 -13.50
N LEU A 423 29.95 -11.28 -12.88
CA LEU A 423 29.98 -11.10 -11.43
C LEU A 423 28.59 -10.68 -10.92
N ALA A 424 27.99 -9.65 -11.54
CA ALA A 424 26.67 -9.15 -11.17
C ALA A 424 25.58 -10.22 -11.35
N HIS A 425 25.66 -11.08 -12.38
CA HIS A 425 24.72 -12.21 -12.56
C HIS A 425 24.63 -13.12 -11.33
N THR A 426 25.76 -13.38 -10.67
CA THR A 426 25.79 -14.25 -9.47
C THR A 426 25.07 -13.58 -8.30
N TYR A 427 25.29 -12.28 -8.09
CA TYR A 427 24.65 -11.52 -7.02
C TYR A 427 23.17 -11.22 -7.28
N PHE A 428 22.75 -11.09 -8.55
CA PHE A 428 21.33 -11.01 -8.90
C PHE A 428 20.56 -12.29 -8.50
N GLY A 429 21.24 -13.44 -8.44
CA GLY A 429 20.65 -14.68 -7.90
C GLY A 429 20.23 -14.55 -6.43
N ASP A 430 21.01 -13.86 -5.60
CA ASP A 430 20.71 -13.65 -4.18
C ASP A 430 19.51 -12.71 -4.00
N VAL A 431 19.49 -11.60 -4.76
CA VAL A 431 18.36 -10.65 -4.79
C VAL A 431 17.07 -11.36 -5.24
N LEU A 432 17.17 -12.26 -6.23
CA LEU A 432 16.05 -13.06 -6.71
C LEU A 432 15.52 -13.98 -5.60
N ASP A 433 16.39 -14.66 -4.86
CA ASP A 433 16.01 -15.52 -3.75
C ASP A 433 15.35 -14.73 -2.61
N HIS A 434 15.85 -13.53 -2.30
CA HIS A 434 15.20 -12.60 -1.35
C HIS A 434 13.79 -12.21 -1.82
N CYS A 435 13.62 -11.86 -3.11
CA CYS A 435 12.32 -11.51 -3.68
C CYS A 435 11.33 -12.70 -3.62
N ILE A 436 11.78 -13.91 -3.98
CA ILE A 436 10.93 -15.12 -3.95
C ILE A 436 10.51 -15.43 -2.51
N THR A 437 11.45 -15.36 -1.56
CA THR A 437 11.18 -15.58 -0.14
C THR A 437 10.17 -14.56 0.39
N MET A 438 10.27 -13.30 -0.04
CA MET A 438 9.32 -12.24 0.30
C MET A 438 7.91 -12.56 -0.21
N ILE A 439 7.77 -12.91 -1.49
CA ILE A 439 6.47 -13.22 -2.11
C ILE A 439 5.83 -14.44 -1.43
N GLN A 440 6.59 -15.50 -1.18
CA GLN A 440 6.10 -16.69 -0.48
C GLN A 440 5.60 -16.35 0.93
N ALA A 441 6.29 -15.46 1.63
CA ALA A 441 5.85 -15.01 2.96
C ALA A 441 4.52 -14.23 2.88
N LEU A 442 4.35 -13.34 1.88
CA LEU A 442 3.11 -12.60 1.67
C LEU A 442 1.95 -13.53 1.28
N GLU A 443 2.17 -14.46 0.35
CA GLU A 443 1.17 -15.47 -0.06
C GLU A 443 0.74 -16.36 1.12
N GLN A 444 1.69 -16.74 1.99
CA GLN A 444 1.38 -17.47 3.21
C GLN A 444 0.53 -16.64 4.19
N MET A 445 0.79 -15.33 4.29
CA MET A 445 0.00 -14.44 5.15
C MET A 445 -1.44 -14.29 4.64
N ASP A 446 -1.63 -14.13 3.34
CA ASP A 446 -2.96 -14.07 2.73
C ASP A 446 -3.74 -15.38 2.93
N ALA A 447 -3.14 -16.53 2.60
CA ALA A 447 -3.76 -17.83 2.83
C ALA A 447 -4.10 -18.06 4.32
N SER A 448 -3.23 -17.62 5.24
CA SER A 448 -3.50 -17.64 6.67
C SER A 448 -4.68 -16.74 7.05
N ALA A 449 -4.83 -15.56 6.44
CA ALA A 449 -5.95 -14.68 6.69
C ALA A 449 -7.27 -15.31 6.21
N GLY A 450 -7.30 -15.92 5.03
CA GLY A 450 -8.47 -16.69 4.55
C GLY A 450 -8.88 -17.82 5.50
N ASN A 451 -7.91 -18.56 6.04
CA ASN A 451 -8.16 -19.63 7.00
C ASN A 451 -8.71 -19.11 8.34
N ILE A 452 -8.17 -18.01 8.86
CA ILE A 452 -8.68 -17.37 10.09
C ILE A 452 -10.11 -16.85 9.88
N SER A 453 -10.42 -16.29 8.70
CA SER A 453 -11.77 -15.83 8.38
C SER A 453 -12.77 -16.98 8.40
N THR A 454 -12.41 -18.11 7.78
CA THR A 454 -13.22 -19.34 7.78
C THR A 454 -13.43 -19.89 9.19
N LEU A 455 -12.38 -19.87 10.02
CA LEU A 455 -12.47 -20.28 11.43
C LEU A 455 -13.45 -19.42 12.23
N ILE A 456 -13.45 -18.10 12.01
CA ILE A 456 -14.41 -17.17 12.64
C ILE A 456 -15.84 -17.58 12.29
N PHE A 457 -16.15 -17.78 11.01
CA PHE A 457 -17.51 -18.15 10.58
C PHE A 457 -17.95 -19.51 11.15
N ASN A 458 -17.05 -20.50 11.17
CA ASN A 458 -17.34 -21.81 11.78
C ASN A 458 -17.59 -21.71 13.28
N THR A 459 -16.81 -20.89 13.99
CA THR A 459 -16.95 -20.72 15.44
C THR A 459 -18.22 -19.95 15.79
N VAL A 460 -18.53 -18.87 15.06
CA VAL A 460 -19.80 -18.14 15.22
C VAL A 460 -20.98 -19.06 14.91
N GLY A 461 -20.90 -19.87 13.85
CA GLY A 461 -21.90 -20.89 13.54
C GLY A 461 -22.11 -21.87 14.70
N ALA A 462 -21.04 -22.42 15.26
CA ALA A 462 -21.12 -23.33 16.40
C ALA A 462 -21.74 -22.67 17.65
N GLN A 463 -21.39 -21.41 17.94
CA GLN A 463 -21.99 -20.65 19.05
C GLN A 463 -23.47 -20.40 18.82
N THR A 464 -23.88 -20.01 17.60
CA THR A 464 -25.30 -19.83 17.28
C THR A 464 -26.09 -21.12 17.44
N ASN A 465 -25.52 -22.26 17.07
CA ASN A 465 -26.13 -23.57 17.28
C ASN A 465 -26.32 -23.89 18.77
N ASN A 466 -25.31 -23.61 19.60
CA ASN A 466 -25.42 -23.77 21.04
C ASN A 466 -26.50 -22.86 21.65
N PHE A 467 -26.59 -21.59 21.22
CA PHE A 467 -27.67 -20.70 21.66
C PHE A 467 -29.05 -21.18 21.24
N MET A 468 -29.18 -21.71 20.01
CA MET A 468 -30.44 -22.31 19.54
C MET A 468 -30.85 -23.50 20.41
N MET A 469 -29.90 -24.38 20.77
CA MET A 469 -30.16 -25.50 21.67
C MET A 469 -30.64 -25.03 23.05
N ILE A 470 -29.97 -24.02 23.65
CA ILE A 470 -30.37 -23.47 24.96
C ILE A 470 -31.78 -22.87 24.88
N LEU A 471 -32.06 -22.06 23.86
CA LEU A 471 -33.39 -21.46 23.67
C LEU A 471 -34.47 -22.52 23.47
N ALA A 472 -34.17 -23.59 22.73
CA ALA A 472 -35.08 -24.71 22.53
C ALA A 472 -35.37 -25.44 23.85
N VAL A 473 -34.35 -25.74 24.66
CA VAL A 473 -34.55 -26.38 25.98
C VAL A 473 -35.41 -25.51 26.90
N VAL A 474 -35.15 -24.20 26.95
CA VAL A 474 -35.97 -23.25 27.72
C VAL A 474 -37.41 -23.23 27.20
N THR A 475 -37.61 -23.19 25.88
CA THR A 475 -38.94 -23.18 25.26
C THR A 475 -39.69 -24.48 25.53
N VAL A 476 -39.04 -25.63 25.41
CA VAL A 476 -39.60 -26.95 25.75
C VAL A 476 -40.06 -27.00 27.20
N PHE A 477 -39.32 -26.38 28.12
CA PHE A 477 -39.72 -26.33 29.53
C PHE A 477 -40.91 -25.39 29.78
N PHE A 478 -40.90 -24.19 29.21
CA PHE A 478 -41.92 -23.16 29.50
C PHE A 478 -43.17 -23.22 28.63
N ALA A 479 -43.12 -23.73 27.41
CA ALA A 479 -44.28 -23.85 26.53
C ALA A 479 -45.45 -24.64 27.16
N PRO A 480 -45.26 -25.84 27.76
CA PRO A 480 -46.36 -26.58 28.39
C PRO A 480 -46.88 -25.88 29.64
N LEU A 481 -45.99 -25.30 30.46
CA LEU A 481 -46.36 -24.53 31.65
C LEU A 481 -47.20 -23.29 31.29
N THR A 482 -46.80 -22.60 30.22
CA THR A 482 -47.50 -21.42 29.71
C THR A 482 -48.84 -21.81 29.10
N PHE A 483 -48.92 -22.95 28.40
CA PHE A 483 -50.17 -23.48 27.87
C PHE A 483 -51.16 -23.82 28.99
N ILE A 484 -50.72 -24.54 30.03
CA ILE A 484 -51.55 -24.89 31.19
C ILE A 484 -52.00 -23.62 31.91
N SER A 485 -51.08 -22.70 32.19
CA SER A 485 -51.41 -21.41 32.83
C SER A 485 -52.37 -20.58 31.98
N GLY A 486 -52.20 -20.57 30.66
CA GLY A 486 -53.07 -19.86 29.74
C GLY A 486 -54.47 -20.45 29.71
N TYR A 487 -54.59 -21.77 29.61
CA TYR A 487 -55.87 -22.48 29.62
C TYR A 487 -56.67 -22.17 30.90
N PHE A 488 -56.05 -22.30 32.07
CA PHE A 488 -56.72 -22.01 33.34
C PHE A 488 -56.87 -20.50 33.66
N GLY A 489 -56.18 -19.62 32.92
CA GLY A 489 -56.35 -18.17 32.98
C GLY A 489 -57.51 -17.65 32.12
N MET A 490 -58.19 -18.50 31.36
CA MET A 490 -59.37 -18.13 30.57
C MET A 490 -60.62 -17.99 31.45
N ASN A 491 -61.42 -16.95 31.23
CA ASN A 491 -62.68 -16.74 31.94
C ASN A 491 -63.78 -17.65 31.38
N PHE A 492 -63.91 -18.88 31.89
CA PHE A 492 -65.00 -19.79 31.50
C PHE A 492 -66.29 -19.53 32.29
N ALA A 493 -67.44 -19.48 31.60
CA ALA A 493 -68.75 -19.22 32.21
C ALA A 493 -69.46 -20.47 32.76
N SER A 494 -69.06 -21.68 32.34
CA SER A 494 -69.66 -22.96 32.79
C SER A 494 -68.70 -24.13 32.58
N GLY A 495 -68.42 -24.91 33.63
CA GLY A 495 -67.62 -26.14 33.58
C GLY A 495 -67.40 -26.80 34.95
N ASP A 496 -67.14 -28.12 34.97
CA ASP A 496 -66.98 -28.95 36.19
C ASP A 496 -65.82 -28.53 37.12
N GLY A 497 -64.89 -27.70 36.64
CA GLY A 497 -63.74 -27.19 37.39
C GLY A 497 -64.02 -26.04 38.36
N ILE A 498 -65.23 -25.45 38.35
CA ILE A 498 -65.55 -24.24 39.14
C ILE A 498 -65.79 -24.56 40.63
N ALA A 499 -66.22 -25.77 40.97
CA ALA A 499 -66.55 -26.15 42.36
C ALA A 499 -65.32 -26.38 43.25
N LYS A 500 -64.17 -26.78 42.68
CA LYS A 500 -62.88 -26.96 43.37
C LYS A 500 -61.71 -26.55 42.48
N PRO A 501 -61.48 -25.23 42.28
CA PRO A 501 -60.55 -24.71 41.27
C PRO A 501 -59.10 -25.18 41.48
N PHE A 502 -58.62 -25.23 42.73
CA PHE A 502 -57.24 -25.63 43.03
C PHE A 502 -56.97 -27.12 42.82
N ALA A 503 -57.91 -27.99 43.22
CA ALA A 503 -57.73 -29.44 43.10
C ALA A 503 -57.78 -29.89 41.63
N PHE A 504 -58.72 -29.32 40.86
CA PHE A 504 -58.88 -29.62 39.43
C PHE A 504 -57.66 -29.18 38.61
N PHE A 505 -57.06 -28.02 38.93
CA PHE A 505 -55.83 -27.54 38.30
C PHE A 505 -54.70 -28.57 38.40
N TRP A 506 -54.36 -29.03 39.61
CA TRP A 506 -53.24 -29.96 39.82
C TRP A 506 -53.49 -31.35 39.24
N THR A 507 -54.75 -31.82 39.21
CA THR A 507 -55.09 -33.12 38.60
C THR A 507 -54.89 -33.15 37.08
N VAL A 508 -55.01 -32.00 36.41
CA VAL A 508 -54.78 -31.89 34.96
C VAL A 508 -53.34 -31.48 34.65
N ALA A 509 -52.78 -30.57 35.44
CA ALA A 509 -51.45 -30.01 35.19
C ALA A 509 -50.33 -31.05 35.31
N ILE A 510 -50.34 -31.90 36.34
CA ILE A 510 -49.26 -32.88 36.58
C ILE A 510 -49.18 -33.92 35.44
N PRO A 511 -50.26 -34.61 35.04
CA PRO A 511 -50.19 -35.60 33.96
C PRO A 511 -49.82 -34.99 32.61
N VAL A 512 -50.36 -33.81 32.28
CA VAL A 512 -50.05 -33.13 31.00
C VAL A 512 -48.58 -32.73 30.94
N LEU A 513 -48.01 -32.24 32.03
CA LEU A 513 -46.59 -31.87 32.10
C LEU A 513 -45.69 -33.11 31.98
N VAL A 514 -46.04 -34.22 32.64
CA VAL A 514 -45.30 -35.49 32.55
C VAL A 514 -45.35 -36.07 31.14
N ILE A 515 -46.53 -36.10 30.50
CA ILE A 515 -46.68 -36.57 29.12
C ILE A 515 -45.88 -35.70 28.16
N PHE A 516 -45.92 -34.38 28.33
CA PHE A 516 -45.17 -33.45 27.47
C PHE A 516 -43.66 -33.63 27.64
N MET A 517 -43.16 -33.79 28.86
CA MET A 517 -41.74 -34.07 29.11
C MET A 517 -41.30 -35.40 28.49
N LEU A 518 -42.12 -36.46 28.59
CA LEU A 518 -41.85 -37.77 27.96
C LEU A 518 -41.94 -37.76 26.43
N LEU A 519 -42.61 -36.77 25.83
CA LEU A 519 -42.72 -36.65 24.37
C LEU A 519 -41.53 -35.91 23.76
N VAL A 520 -40.85 -35.07 24.56
CA VAL A 520 -39.76 -34.20 24.09
C VAL A 520 -38.38 -34.75 24.44
N PHE A 521 -38.25 -35.42 25.60
CA PHE A 521 -37.04 -36.15 26.00
C PHE A 521 -37.19 -37.63 25.67
#